data_AF-A0A3D3LM01-F1
#
_entry.id   AF-A0A3D3LM01-F1
#
_cell.length_a   1.000
_cell.length_b   1.000
_cell.length_c   1.000
_cell.angle_alpha   90.00
_cell.angle_beta   90.00
_cell.angle_gamma   90.00
#
_symmetry.space_group_name_H-M   'P 1'
#
loop_
_entity.id
_entity.type
_entity.pdbx_description
1 polymer ?
#
loop_
_entity_poly.entity_id
_entity_poly.type
_entity_poly.pdbx_seq_one_letter_code
_entity_poly.pdbx_strand_id
1 'polypeptide(L)' 'MFSGIIETTGIIKKINKSGSGLNFEVITNKKNYLKNLPVGASISVNGACM' A
#
# COMPACT_ATOMS: atom_id res chain seq x y z
N MET A 1 -5.93 -7.35 10.70
CA MET A 1 -5.49 -8.77 10.63
C MET A 1 -5.49 -9.18 9.16
N PHE A 2 -4.44 -9.84 8.67
CA PHE A 2 -4.28 -10.18 7.25
C PHE A 2 -4.18 -11.70 7.07
N SER A 3 -4.73 -12.26 5.99
CA SER A 3 -4.72 -13.70 5.70
C SER A 3 -3.38 -14.23 5.17
N GLY A 4 -2.50 -13.34 4.69
CA GLY A 4 -1.26 -13.71 4.02
C GLY A 4 -1.43 -14.08 2.53
N ILE A 5 -2.65 -14.04 1.99
CA ILE A 5 -2.90 -14.24 0.56
C ILE A 5 -2.69 -12.90 -0.16
N ILE A 6 -1.77 -12.86 -1.12
CA ILE A 6 -1.46 -11.65 -1.89
C ILE A 6 -2.53 -11.41 -2.95
N GLU A 7 -3.28 -10.33 -2.81
CA GLU A 7 -4.39 -9.99 -3.72
C GLU A 7 -3.94 -9.26 -5.00
N THR A 8 -2.87 -8.47 -4.93
CA THR A 8 -2.25 -7.80 -6.08
C THR A 8 -0.80 -7.43 -5.75
N THR A 9 -0.01 -7.20 -6.80
CA THR A 9 1.29 -6.52 -6.69
C THR A 9 1.18 -5.06 -7.15
N GLY A 10 2.20 -4.27 -6.85
CA GLY A 10 2.31 -2.88 -7.26
C GLY A 10 3.77 -2.44 -7.33
N ILE A 11 3.99 -1.23 -7.85
CA ILE A 11 5.31 -0.64 -8.04
C ILE A 11 5.40 0.64 -7.20
N ILE A 12 6.51 0.79 -6.47
CA ILE A 12 6.82 2.04 -5.78
C ILE A 12 7.14 3.10 -6.84
N LYS A 13 6.34 4.17 -6.88
CA LYS A 13 6.52 5.30 -7.79
C LYS A 13 7.38 6.40 -7.20
N LYS A 14 7.24 6.66 -5.89
CA LYS A 14 8.04 7.66 -5.17
C LYS A 14 8.29 7.22 -3.74
N ILE A 15 9.42 7.67 -3.21
CA ILE A 15 9.81 7.52 -1.80
C ILE A 15 10.16 8.92 -1.29
N ASN A 16 9.40 9.42 -0.33
CA ASN A 16 9.63 10.72 0.29
C ASN A 16 10.08 10.52 1.74
N LYS A 17 11.17 11.17 2.14
CA LYS A 17 11.57 11.22 3.55
C LYS A 17 10.70 12.24 4.28
N SER A 18 10.09 11.83 5.37
CA SER A 18 9.44 12.70 6.35
C SER A 18 10.29 12.75 7.62
N GLY A 19 10.15 13.80 8.43
CA GLY A 19 10.93 13.95 9.66
C GLY A 19 10.79 12.78 10.65
N SER A 20 9.72 11.99 10.53
CA SER A 20 9.41 10.83 11.36
C SER A 20 9.47 9.48 10.63
N GLY A 21 9.84 9.42 9.34
CA GLY A 21 9.83 8.16 8.59
C GLY A 21 9.87 8.29 7.07
N LEU A 22 9.31 7.31 6.38
CA LEU A 22 9.25 7.25 4.92
C LEU A 22 7.79 7.19 4.46
N ASN A 23 7.44 8.03 3.48
CA ASN A 23 6.17 7.97 2.78
C ASN A 23 6.38 7.34 1.40
N PHE A 24 5.64 6.27 1.12
CA PHE A 24 5.69 5.53 -0.14
C PHE A 24 4.46 5.85 -0.99
N GLU A 25 4.68 6.21 -2.25
CA GLU A 25 3.61 6.27 -3.25
C GLU A 25 3.66 4.98 -4.08
N VAL A 26 2.60 4.17 -4.02
CA VAL A 26 2.53 2.84 -4.66
C VAL A 26 1.39 2.82 -5.66
N ILE A 27 1.66 2.31 -6.86
CA ILE A 27 0.62 2.06 -7.88
C ILE A 27 0.41 0.56 -8.02
N THR A 28 -0.85 0.12 -7.87
CA THR A 28 -1.24 -1.29 -8.02
C THR A 28 -1.36 -1.68 -9.49
N ASN A 29 -0.99 -2.92 -9.82
CA ASN A 29 -1.09 -3.44 -11.19
C ASN A 29 -2.54 -3.66 -11.66
N LYS A 30 -3.47 -3.85 -10.71
CA LYS A 30 -4.90 -4.05 -11.00
C LYS A 30 -5.64 -2.71 -11.05
N LYS A 31 -6.30 -2.43 -12.18
CA LYS A 31 -7.09 -1.20 -12.37
C LYS A 31 -8.24 -1.15 -11.36
N ASN A 32 -8.46 0.03 -10.78
CA ASN A 32 -9.52 0.31 -9.80
C ASN A 32 -9.47 -0.55 -8.53
N TYR A 33 -8.34 -1.20 -8.22
CA TYR A 33 -8.23 -2.08 -7.04
C TYR A 33 -8.54 -1.36 -5.73
N LEU A 34 -8.07 -0.10 -5.60
CA LEU A 34 -8.27 0.72 -4.40
C LEU A 34 -9.49 1.65 -4.46
N LYS A 35 -10.36 1.51 -5.48
CA LYS A 35 -11.43 2.51 -5.75
C LYS A 35 -12.36 2.77 -4.57
N ASN A 36 -12.64 1.75 -3.77
CA ASN A 36 -13.56 1.82 -2.63
C ASN A 36 -12.83 1.74 -1.28
N LEU A 37 -11.52 1.91 -1.26
CA LEU A 37 -10.74 1.85 -0.02
C LEU A 37 -10.69 3.24 0.62
N PRO A 38 -11.24 3.43 1.83
CA PRO A 38 -11.20 4.72 2.49
C PRO A 38 -9.78 5.03 3.01
N VAL A 39 -9.48 6.32 3.13
CA VAL A 39 -8.26 6.77 3.82
C VAL A 39 -8.30 6.32 5.28
N GLY A 40 -7.17 5.81 5.78
CA GLY A 40 -7.05 5.24 7.13
C GLY A 40 -7.35 3.74 7.22
N ALA A 41 -7.74 3.09 6.11
CA ALA A 41 -7.82 1.64 6.07
C ALA A 41 -6.41 1.02 6.17
N SER A 42 -6.32 -0.09 6.92
CA SER A 42 -5.07 -0.84 7.05
C SER A 42 -4.78 -1.66 5.80
N ILE A 43 -3.55 -1.57 5.30
CA ILE A 43 -3.07 -2.35 4.15
C ILE A 43 -1.78 -3.05 4.53
N SER A 44 -1.63 -4.32 4.15
CA SER A 44 -0.37 -5.05 4.29
C SER A 44 0.44 -4.94 3.00
N VAL A 45 1.65 -4.37 3.09
CA VAL A 45 2.61 -4.34 1.99
C VAL A 45 3.84 -5.11 2.40
N ASN A 46 4.14 -6.20 1.67
CA ASN A 46 5.20 -7.16 2.01
C ASN A 46 5.14 -7.65 3.47
N GLY A 47 3.93 -7.81 4.01
CA GLY A 47 3.69 -8.28 5.39
C GLY A 47 3.74 -7.19 6.46
N ALA A 48 4.14 -5.95 6.13
CA ALA A 48 4.09 -4.81 7.03
C ALA A 48 2.72 -4.13 6.95
N CYS A 49 2.08 -3.92 8.10
CA CYS A 49 0.85 -3.14 8.19
C CYS A 49 1.17 -1.65 8.08
N MET A 50 0.45 -0.95 7.20
CA MET A 50 0.41 0.50 7.11
C MET A 50 -1.00 1.02 7.38
#